data_AF-A0A2G6GWE4-F1
#
_entry.id   AF-A0A2G6GWE4-F1
#
_cell.length_a   1.000
_cell.length_b   1.000
_cell.length_c   1.000
_cell.angle_alpha   90.00
_cell.angle_beta   90.00
_cell.angle_gamma   90.00
#
_symmetry.space_group_name_H-M   'P 1'
#
loop_
_entity.id
_entity.type
_entity.pdbx_description
1 polymer ?
#
loop_
_entity_poly.entity_id
_entity_poly.type
_entity_poly.pdbx_seq_one_letter_code
_entity_poly.pdbx_strand_id
1 'polypeptide(L)'
;MVTFGLLLAISLIAGTFFAVRSAHYTIKKQTVEEMQAKAKLASQVVDLRIRGLFSVIEGMANMPYLREDSLSFAEKVELLYGMYQSDEFVYISLGDPLGNGYLHGGQTFSAREQVWWQKAMEGKEYAVEPFEDVL
;
A
#
# COMPACT_ATOMS: atom_id res chain seq x y z
N MET A 1 -22.07 66.25 -10.82
CA MET A 1 -21.68 65.37 -9.70
C MET A 1 -22.31 63.98 -9.76
N VAL A 2 -23.59 63.82 -10.11
CA VAL A 2 -24.27 62.50 -10.15
C VAL A 2 -23.65 61.51 -11.14
N THR A 3 -23.27 61.96 -12.33
CA THR A 3 -22.60 61.12 -13.36
C THR A 3 -21.26 60.57 -12.89
N PHE A 4 -20.48 61.39 -12.19
CA PHE A 4 -19.20 60.99 -11.61
C PHE A 4 -19.38 59.96 -10.49
N GLY A 5 -20.36 60.18 -9.60
CA GLY A 5 -20.70 59.20 -8.55
C GLY A 5 -21.17 57.86 -9.09
N LEU A 6 -21.95 57.86 -10.19
CA LEU A 6 -22.40 56.63 -10.85
C LEU A 6 -21.24 55.86 -11.49
N LEU A 7 -20.31 56.55 -12.17
CA LEU A 7 -19.11 55.91 -12.72
C LEU A 7 -18.25 55.28 -11.61
N LEU A 8 -18.08 55.97 -10.48
CA LEU A 8 -17.36 55.43 -9.33
C LEU A 8 -18.03 54.18 -8.78
N ALA A 9 -19.36 54.19 -8.62
CA ALA A 9 -20.11 53.03 -8.15
C ALA A 9 -19.95 51.83 -9.10
N ILE A 10 -20.07 52.03 -10.42
CA ILE A 10 -19.88 50.98 -11.42
C ILE A 10 -18.45 50.43 -11.40
N SER A 11 -17.45 51.32 -11.29
CA SER A 11 -16.05 50.93 -11.22
C SER A 11 -15.76 50.07 -9.99
N LEU A 12 -16.29 50.45 -8.82
CA LEU A 12 -16.16 49.66 -7.59
C LEU A 12 -16.83 48.29 -7.72
N ILE A 13 -18.06 48.24 -8.22
CA ILE A 13 -18.80 46.98 -8.40
C ILE A 13 -18.05 46.05 -9.36
N ALA A 14 -17.60 46.58 -10.51
CA ALA A 14 -16.84 45.81 -11.48
C ALA A 14 -15.51 45.31 -10.87
N GLY A 15 -14.77 46.18 -10.19
CA GLY A 15 -13.52 45.83 -9.52
C GLY A 15 -13.69 44.73 -8.48
N THR A 16 -14.69 44.85 -7.61
CA THR A 16 -15.02 43.81 -6.61
C THR A 16 -15.44 42.51 -7.28
N PHE A 17 -16.26 42.57 -8.33
CA PHE A 17 -16.68 41.37 -9.07
C PHE A 17 -15.49 40.61 -9.66
N PHE A 18 -14.58 41.31 -10.35
CA PHE A 18 -13.37 40.69 -10.90
C PHE A 18 -12.43 40.18 -9.81
N ALA A 19 -12.26 40.92 -8.71
CA ALA A 19 -11.42 40.51 -7.59
C ALA A 19 -11.94 39.21 -6.95
N VAL A 20 -13.24 39.13 -6.65
CA VAL A 20 -13.89 37.94 -6.08
C VAL A 20 -13.79 36.76 -7.04
N ARG A 21 -14.07 36.97 -8.34
CA ARG A 21 -13.99 35.92 -9.36
C ARG A 21 -12.57 35.36 -9.50
N SER A 22 -11.56 36.23 -9.45
CA SER A 22 -10.14 35.86 -9.51
C SER A 22 -9.71 35.09 -8.26
N ALA A 23 -10.07 35.58 -7.07
CA ALA A 23 -9.79 34.92 -5.80
C ALA A 23 -10.39 33.50 -5.76
N HIS A 24 -11.66 33.34 -6.14
CA HIS A 24 -12.29 32.02 -6.20
C HIS A 24 -11.60 31.08 -7.19
N TYR A 25 -11.18 31.58 -8.35
CA TYR A 25 -10.48 30.76 -9.34
C TYR A 25 -9.12 30.28 -8.81
N THR A 26 -8.32 31.18 -8.25
CA THR A 26 -7.00 30.86 -7.69
C THR A 26 -7.11 29.91 -6.52
N ILE A 27 -8.03 30.15 -5.57
CA ILE A 27 -8.25 29.26 -4.43
C ILE A 27 -8.68 27.87 -4.91
N LYS A 28 -9.65 27.79 -5.84
CA LYS A 28 -10.09 26.50 -6.39
C LYS A 28 -8.94 25.75 -7.04
N LYS A 29 -8.13 26.44 -7.86
CA LYS A 29 -6.98 25.84 -8.54
C LYS A 29 -5.97 25.31 -7.52
N GLN A 30 -5.61 26.13 -6.53
CA GLN A 30 -4.69 25.75 -5.46
C GLN A 30 -5.21 24.54 -4.68
N THR A 31 -6.48 24.52 -4.30
CA THR A 31 -7.07 23.38 -3.58
C THR A 31 -7.00 22.09 -4.40
N VAL A 32 -7.29 22.14 -5.70
CA VAL A 32 -7.21 20.96 -6.57
C VAL A 32 -5.76 20.45 -6.68
N GLU A 33 -4.81 21.36 -6.90
CA GLU A 33 -3.39 21.02 -6.98
C GLU A 33 -2.89 20.41 -5.66
N GLU A 34 -3.27 20.98 -4.52
CA GLU A 34 -2.92 20.46 -3.20
C GLU A 34 -3.54 19.10 -2.91
N MET A 35 -4.82 18.88 -3.27
CA MET A 35 -5.47 17.58 -3.10
C MET A 35 -4.81 16.50 -3.98
N GLN A 36 -4.43 16.82 -5.21
CA GLN A 36 -3.70 15.92 -6.09
C GLN A 36 -2.31 15.60 -5.53
N ALA A 37 -1.59 16.60 -5.03
CA ALA A 37 -0.30 16.39 -4.39
C ALA A 37 -0.43 15.49 -3.15
N LYS A 38 -1.44 15.70 -2.30
CA LYS A 38 -1.72 14.86 -1.13
C LYS A 38 -2.08 13.42 -1.52
N ALA A 39 -2.91 13.23 -2.54
CA ALA A 39 -3.24 11.90 -3.06
C ALA A 39 -1.98 11.16 -3.57
N LYS A 40 -1.10 11.87 -4.28
CA LYS A 40 0.19 11.32 -4.74
C LYS A 40 1.11 10.97 -3.58
N LEU A 41 1.19 11.80 -2.54
CA LEU A 41 1.97 11.49 -1.34
C LEU A 41 1.41 10.25 -0.63
N ALA A 42 0.08 10.15 -0.48
CA ALA A 42 -0.55 8.98 0.10
C ALA A 42 -0.25 7.70 -0.69
N SER A 43 -0.33 7.74 -2.03
CA SER A 43 0.01 6.58 -2.85
C SER A 43 1.50 6.19 -2.73
N GLN A 44 2.39 7.18 -2.65
CA GLN A 44 3.83 6.93 -2.46
C GLN A 44 4.14 6.28 -1.11
N VAL A 45 3.47 6.71 -0.04
CA VAL A 45 3.65 6.11 1.30
C VAL A 45 3.18 4.66 1.31
N VAL A 46 2.03 4.37 0.70
CA VAL A 46 1.52 2.99 0.58
C VAL A 46 2.48 2.13 -0.23
N ASP A 47 2.92 2.61 -1.39
CA ASP A 47 3.86 1.88 -2.27
C ASP A 47 5.21 1.61 -1.59
N LEU A 48 5.74 2.61 -0.86
CA LEU A 48 6.97 2.44 -0.08
C LEU A 48 6.80 1.36 0.99
N ARG A 49 5.66 1.35 1.68
CA ARG A 49 5.38 0.37 2.74
C ARG A 49 5.24 -1.05 2.17
N ILE A 50 4.52 -1.21 1.05
CA ILE A 50 4.38 -2.51 0.38
C ILE A 50 5.75 -3.03 -0.07
N ARG A 51 6.57 -2.18 -0.70
CA ARG A 51 7.95 -2.56 -1.09
C ARG A 51 8.80 -2.94 0.12
N GLY A 52 8.68 -2.21 1.23
CA GLY A 52 9.37 -2.56 2.48
C GLY A 52 8.97 -3.95 3.00
N LEU A 53 7.68 -4.29 2.97
CA LEU A 53 7.20 -5.62 3.35
C LEU A 53 7.76 -6.71 2.43
N PHE A 54 7.80 -6.47 1.11
CA PHE A 54 8.43 -7.42 0.20
C PHE A 54 9.92 -7.60 0.47
N SER A 55 10.68 -6.52 0.72
CA SER A 55 12.09 -6.64 1.10
C SER A 55 12.29 -7.46 2.39
N VAL A 56 11.37 -7.38 3.35
CA VAL A 56 11.40 -8.23 4.55
C VAL A 56 11.16 -9.70 4.17
N ILE A 57 10.16 -9.98 3.33
CA ILE A 57 9.86 -11.34 2.85
C ILE A 57 11.01 -11.93 2.02
N GLU A 58 11.66 -11.13 1.16
CA GLU A 58 12.87 -11.53 0.44
C GLU A 58 14.02 -11.85 1.40
N GLY A 59 14.17 -11.05 2.46
CA GLY A 59 15.14 -11.31 3.53
C GLY A 59 14.88 -12.64 4.22
N MET A 60 13.62 -12.93 4.57
CA MET A 60 13.19 -14.23 5.12
C MET A 60 13.52 -15.37 4.15
N ALA A 61 13.10 -15.25 2.89
CA ALA A 61 13.25 -16.29 1.86
C ALA A 61 14.73 -16.61 1.54
N ASN A 62 15.64 -15.66 1.78
CA ASN A 62 17.07 -15.85 1.55
C ASN A 62 17.82 -16.52 2.70
N MET A 63 17.16 -16.82 3.82
CA MET A 63 17.79 -17.47 4.95
C MET A 63 18.37 -18.86 4.59
N PRO A 64 19.60 -19.18 5.05
CA PRO A 64 20.29 -20.41 4.64
C PRO A 64 19.57 -21.68 5.09
N TYR A 65 19.02 -21.70 6.31
CA TYR A 65 18.33 -22.88 6.86
C TYR A 65 17.07 -23.27 6.09
N LEU A 66 16.48 -22.38 5.28
CA LEU A 66 15.36 -22.71 4.41
C LEU A 66 15.77 -23.70 3.30
N ARG A 67 17.06 -23.71 2.94
CA ARG A 67 17.63 -24.60 1.91
C ARG A 67 18.23 -25.88 2.49
N GLU A 68 18.22 -26.05 3.81
CA GLU A 68 18.72 -27.26 4.46
C GLU A 68 17.70 -28.39 4.33
N ASP A 69 18.12 -29.53 3.78
CA ASP A 69 17.26 -30.71 3.62
C ASP A 69 17.05 -31.47 4.94
N SER A 70 17.85 -31.18 5.97
CA SER A 70 17.75 -31.79 7.31
C SER A 70 16.56 -31.28 8.12
N LEU A 71 15.98 -30.14 7.74
CA LEU A 71 14.84 -29.54 8.43
C LEU A 71 13.57 -29.75 7.61
N SER A 72 12.51 -30.20 8.29
CA SER A 72 11.17 -30.21 7.73
C SER A 72 10.64 -28.78 7.49
N PHE A 73 9.65 -28.63 6.62
CA PHE A 73 8.99 -27.34 6.40
C PHE A 73 8.35 -26.77 7.67
N ALA A 74 7.86 -27.65 8.57
CA ALA A 74 7.33 -27.25 9.86
C ALA A 74 8.43 -26.66 10.76
N GLU A 75 9.60 -27.29 10.86
CA GLU A 75 10.73 -26.75 11.64
C GLU A 75 11.25 -25.44 11.05
N LYS A 76 11.26 -25.31 9.71
CA LYS A 76 11.65 -24.08 9.03
C LYS A 76 10.71 -22.90 9.34
N VAL A 77 9.40 -23.13 9.38
CA VAL A 77 8.45 -22.05 9.71
C VAL A 77 8.51 -21.66 11.19
N GLU A 78 8.80 -22.60 12.10
CA GLU A 78 9.04 -22.29 13.52
C GLU A 78 10.25 -21.36 13.71
N LEU A 79 11.35 -21.62 12.99
CA LEU A 79 12.54 -20.77 13.01
C LEU A 79 12.25 -19.37 12.41
N LEU A 80 11.52 -19.30 11.31
CA LEU A 80 11.08 -18.03 10.72
C LEU A 80 10.23 -17.23 11.72
N TYR A 81 9.23 -17.88 12.32
CA TYR A 81 8.33 -17.24 13.27
C TYR A 81 9.11 -16.67 14.47
N GLY A 82 10.04 -17.43 15.05
CA GLY A 82 10.86 -16.98 16.17
C GLY A 82 11.75 -15.76 15.87
N MET A 83 12.13 -15.52 14.61
CA MET A 83 12.97 -14.36 14.23
C MET A 83 12.18 -13.17 13.72
N TYR A 84 11.01 -13.40 13.13
CA TYR A 84 10.26 -12.39 12.38
C TYR A 84 8.87 -12.10 12.92
N GLN A 85 8.50 -12.69 14.06
CA GLN A 85 7.28 -12.31 14.77
C GLN A 85 7.30 -10.80 15.06
N SER A 86 6.27 -10.11 14.60
CA SER A 86 6.05 -8.69 14.85
C SER A 86 4.56 -8.37 14.83
N ASP A 87 4.19 -7.19 15.35
CA ASP A 87 2.82 -6.69 15.25
C ASP A 87 2.43 -6.30 13.82
N GLU A 88 3.36 -6.38 12.84
CA GLU A 88 3.08 -6.08 11.43
C GLU A 88 2.51 -7.28 10.66
N PHE A 89 2.76 -8.50 11.13
CA PHE A 89 2.32 -9.74 10.47
C PHE A 89 1.34 -10.50 11.37
N VAL A 90 0.16 -10.81 10.84
CA VAL A 90 -0.83 -11.65 11.54
C VAL A 90 -0.29 -13.08 11.67
N TYR A 91 0.29 -13.62 10.60
CA TYR A 91 1.02 -14.87 10.61
C TYR A 91 2.06 -14.89 9.48
N ILE A 92 3.01 -15.80 9.60
CA ILE A 92 3.99 -16.15 8.57
C ILE A 92 3.76 -17.62 8.23
N SER A 93 3.71 -17.92 6.94
CA SER A 93 3.62 -19.29 6.44
C SER A 93 4.72 -19.56 5.41
N LEU A 94 5.11 -20.82 5.29
CA LEU A 94 6.07 -21.28 4.30
C LEU A 94 5.36 -22.23 3.33
N GLY A 95 5.45 -21.96 2.03
CA GLY A 95 4.88 -22.82 0.99
C GLY A 95 5.91 -23.80 0.43
N ASP A 96 5.51 -25.04 0.20
CA ASP A 96 6.31 -26.00 -0.58
C ASP A 96 5.99 -25.92 -2.09
N PRO A 97 6.83 -26.54 -2.95
CA PRO A 97 6.59 -26.58 -4.41
C PRO A 97 5.35 -27.38 -4.84
N LEU A 98 4.72 -28.15 -3.93
CA LEU A 98 3.51 -28.93 -4.20
C LEU A 98 2.23 -28.13 -3.89
N GLY A 99 2.36 -26.96 -3.27
CA GLY A 99 1.24 -26.11 -2.90
C GLY A 99 0.71 -26.36 -1.49
N ASN A 100 1.50 -26.96 -0.60
CA ASN A 100 1.19 -27.04 0.82
C ASN A 100 1.81 -25.85 1.55
N GLY A 101 0.99 -25.12 2.30
CA GLY A 101 1.42 -24.08 3.22
C GLY A 101 1.57 -24.63 4.63
N TYR A 102 2.61 -24.20 5.34
CA TYR A 102 2.93 -24.59 6.71
C TYR A 102 2.91 -23.33 7.58
N LEU A 103 2.13 -23.35 8.67
CA LEU A 103 2.08 -22.27 9.66
C LEU A 103 2.83 -22.65 10.94
N HIS A 104 3.14 -21.63 11.73
CA HIS A 104 3.53 -21.79 13.12
C HIS A 104 2.48 -22.63 13.89
N GLY A 105 2.95 -23.52 14.76
CA GLY A 105 2.11 -24.47 15.50
C GLY A 105 1.76 -25.75 14.72
N GLY A 106 2.32 -25.93 13.51
CA GLY A 106 2.21 -27.16 12.72
C GLY A 106 0.91 -27.31 11.92
N GLN A 107 0.07 -26.27 11.85
CA GLN A 107 -1.09 -26.25 10.95
C GLN A 107 -0.62 -26.23 9.49
N THR A 108 -1.34 -26.96 8.63
CA THR A 108 -1.06 -27.00 7.18
C THR A 108 -2.32 -26.72 6.38
N PHE A 109 -2.16 -26.16 5.19
CA PHE A 109 -3.26 -25.83 4.29
C PHE A 109 -2.85 -25.96 2.82
N SER A 110 -3.85 -26.03 1.93
CA SER A 110 -3.59 -26.05 0.50
C SER A 110 -3.63 -24.63 -0.08
N ALA A 111 -2.53 -24.22 -0.70
CA ALA A 111 -2.37 -22.96 -1.40
C ALA A 111 -2.41 -23.12 -2.93
N ARG A 112 -2.54 -24.34 -3.44
CA ARG A 112 -2.37 -24.66 -4.87
C ARG A 112 -3.28 -23.87 -5.81
N GLU A 113 -4.51 -23.60 -5.38
CA GLU A 113 -5.49 -22.84 -6.16
C GLU A 113 -5.34 -21.32 -5.98
N GLN A 114 -4.49 -20.88 -5.06
CA GLN A 114 -4.31 -19.47 -4.74
C GLN A 114 -3.42 -18.78 -5.77
N VAL A 115 -3.87 -17.63 -6.25
CA VAL A 115 -3.13 -16.82 -7.25
C VAL A 115 -1.78 -16.37 -6.71
N TRP A 116 -1.71 -16.00 -5.43
CA TRP A 116 -0.45 -15.59 -4.80
C TRP A 116 0.60 -16.71 -4.79
N TRP A 117 0.18 -17.97 -4.62
CA TRP A 117 1.10 -19.12 -4.67
C TRP A 117 1.61 -19.34 -6.10
N GLN A 118 0.71 -19.31 -7.09
CA GLN A 118 1.08 -19.44 -8.50
C GLN A 118 2.08 -18.34 -8.93
N LYS A 119 1.87 -17.11 -8.47
CA LYS A 119 2.78 -15.99 -8.75
C LYS A 119 4.13 -16.13 -8.04
N ALA A 120 4.14 -16.60 -6.79
CA ALA A 120 5.37 -16.90 -6.08
C ALA A 120 6.19 -18.00 -6.79
N MET A 121 5.53 -19.03 -7.35
CA MET A 121 6.19 -20.07 -8.16
C MET A 121 6.79 -19.53 -9.47
N GLU A 122 6.28 -18.41 -10.00
CA GLU A 122 6.91 -17.67 -11.11
C GLU A 122 8.11 -16.82 -10.66
N GLY A 123 8.45 -16.82 -9.36
CA GLY A 123 9.48 -15.97 -8.77
C GLY A 123 9.07 -14.50 -8.64
N LYS A 124 7.76 -14.21 -8.57
CA LYS A 124 7.23 -12.84 -8.51
C LYS A 124 6.67 -12.53 -7.13
N GLU A 125 6.96 -11.32 -6.66
CA GLU A 125 6.23 -10.69 -5.56
C GLU A 125 4.75 -10.49 -5.95
N TYR A 126 3.85 -10.78 -5.03
CA TYR A 126 2.42 -10.61 -5.27
C TYR A 126 1.68 -10.26 -3.99
N ALA A 127 0.83 -9.26 -4.07
CA ALA A 127 -0.13 -8.88 -3.03
C ALA A 127 -1.53 -9.00 -3.60
N VAL A 128 -2.46 -9.51 -2.80
CA VAL A 128 -3.87 -9.65 -3.14
C VAL A 128 -4.71 -8.57 -2.46
N GLU A 129 -5.86 -8.26 -3.04
CA GLU A 129 -6.88 -7.51 -2.33
C GLU A 129 -7.33 -8.27 -1.07
N PRO A 130 -7.81 -7.57 -0.02
CA PRO A 130 -8.31 -8.22 1.18
C PRO A 130 -9.38 -9.27 0.86
N PHE A 131 -9.25 -10.45 1.45
CA PHE A 131 -10.17 -11.57 1.31
C PHE A 131 -10.50 -12.13 2.70
N GLU A 132 -11.60 -12.87 2.82
CA GLU A 132 -11.89 -13.61 4.06
C GLU A 132 -10.87 -14.75 4.18
N ASP A 133 -10.11 -14.74 5.27
CA ASP A 133 -9.16 -15.80 5.52
C ASP A 133 -9.89 -17.12 5.74
N VAL A 134 -9.40 -18.18 5.10
CA VAL A 134 -10.01 -19.53 5.11
C VAL A 134 -9.21 -20.47 6.04
N LEU A 135 -8.21 -19.94 6.75
CA LEU A 135 -7.32 -20.65 7.67
C LEU A 135 -7.77 -20.60 9.14
#